data_AF-A0A7J9J9Z7-F1
#
_entry.id   AF-A0A7J9J9Z7-F1
#
_cell.length_a   1.000
_cell.length_b   1.000
_cell.length_c   1.000
_cell.angle_alpha   90.00
_cell.angle_beta   90.00
_cell.angle_gamma   90.00
#
_symmetry.space_group_name_H-M   'P 1'
#
loop_
_entity.id
_entity.type
_entity.pdbx_description
1 polymer ?
#
loop_
_entity_poly.entity_id
_entity_poly.type
_entity_poly.pdbx_seq_one_letter_code
_entity_poly.pdbx_strand_id
1 'polypeptide(L)'
;MPVAASAIYFLNLRGDVLINRLYRDDVGGNMVDAFRMHIMQTKELGTCPVRQIGGCSFFYMRISNVYIVIVVSSNANVACAFKFVVEAVALFKSYFGGAFDEDAIRNNFVLIYELLDEIMDFGYPQNLSPEILKLYITQEGVRSPFSSKASCILHKPVPNATLQVTGAVGWRREGLVYKKNEVFLDIVESVNLLMSSKGWCWLWKLFLLMYALYNINHLVIAGSVLRCDVTGKILMNGKTIELDDVTFHQCVNLTRFNSEKTVSFVPPDGEFELMKYRITEGVNLPFRVLPTIKELGRTRMEVNVKVKSVFGAKMFALGVVIKIPVPKQTAKTSFQVTSGRAKYQAAIDCLVWKIRKFPGQTEPTLSAEVELISTMAEKKSWTRPPIQMEFQ
;
A
#
# COMPACT_ATOMS: atom_id res chain seq x y z
N MET A 1 -17.22 -24.17 4.07
CA MET A 1 -16.10 -23.29 3.64
C MET A 1 -15.04 -23.32 4.72
N PRO A 2 -13.74 -23.22 4.38
CA PRO A 2 -12.71 -23.06 5.39
C PRO A 2 -12.97 -21.77 6.17
N VAL A 3 -12.87 -21.85 7.49
CA VAL A 3 -13.08 -20.72 8.41
C VAL A 3 -11.92 -19.72 8.28
N ALA A 4 -12.16 -18.43 8.52
CA ALA A 4 -11.10 -17.42 8.50
C ALA A 4 -10.46 -17.21 9.88
N ALA A 5 -11.27 -17.20 10.94
CA ALA A 5 -10.81 -16.97 12.32
C ALA A 5 -11.66 -17.76 13.34
N SER A 6 -11.04 -18.28 14.41
CA SER A 6 -11.79 -18.74 15.58
C SER A 6 -11.80 -17.67 16.69
N ALA A 7 -10.68 -16.96 16.83
CA ALA A 7 -10.52 -15.86 17.77
C ALA A 7 -9.63 -14.77 17.18
N ILE A 8 -9.88 -13.51 17.56
CA ILE A 8 -9.09 -12.34 17.16
C ILE A 8 -8.64 -11.60 18.42
N TYR A 9 -7.36 -11.26 18.48
CA TYR A 9 -6.74 -10.54 19.56
C TYR A 9 -6.00 -9.31 19.02
N PHE A 10 -6.16 -8.18 19.69
CA PHE A 10 -5.38 -6.97 19.50
C PHE A 10 -4.43 -6.85 20.69
N LEU A 11 -3.13 -6.92 20.43
CA LEU A 11 -2.09 -6.89 21.46
C LEU A 11 -1.20 -5.65 21.28
N ASN A 12 -0.69 -5.10 22.38
CA ASN A 12 0.34 -4.06 22.29
C ASN A 12 1.73 -4.68 21.97
N LEU A 13 2.76 -3.83 21.86
CA LEU A 13 4.14 -4.29 21.62
C LEU A 13 4.73 -5.14 22.75
N ARG A 14 4.18 -5.05 23.97
CA ARG A 14 4.57 -5.89 25.13
C ARG A 14 3.84 -7.24 25.15
N GLY A 15 2.81 -7.39 24.32
CA GLY A 15 1.92 -8.55 24.26
C GLY A 15 0.64 -8.42 25.07
N ASP A 16 0.44 -7.33 25.82
CA ASP A 16 -0.79 -7.06 26.60
C ASP A 16 -2.01 -7.04 25.70
N VAL A 17 -3.09 -7.71 26.11
CA VAL A 17 -4.35 -7.73 25.36
C VAL A 17 -5.00 -6.36 25.50
N LEU A 18 -5.23 -5.70 24.37
CA LEU A 18 -6.04 -4.49 24.29
C LEU A 18 -7.52 -4.86 24.14
N ILE A 19 -7.82 -5.74 23.17
CA ILE A 19 -9.17 -6.24 22.87
C ILE A 19 -9.04 -7.70 22.45
N ASN A 20 -10.01 -8.54 22.83
CA ASN A 20 -10.14 -9.89 22.31
C ASN A 20 -11.59 -10.20 21.93
N ARG A 21 -11.77 -10.95 20.85
CA ARG A 21 -13.07 -11.46 20.45
C ARG A 21 -12.95 -12.93 20.09
N LEU A 22 -13.72 -13.76 20.79
CA LEU A 22 -13.91 -15.17 20.48
C LEU A 22 -15.16 -15.29 19.61
N TYR A 23 -15.02 -15.92 18.44
CA TYR A 23 -16.13 -16.24 17.54
C TYR A 23 -16.54 -17.71 17.62
N ARG A 24 -15.64 -18.55 18.15
CA ARG A 24 -15.84 -20.00 18.29
C ARG A 24 -15.29 -20.47 19.63
N ASP A 25 -15.89 -21.51 20.17
CA ASP A 25 -15.52 -22.12 21.46
C ASP A 25 -14.41 -23.18 21.34
N ASP A 26 -13.76 -23.28 20.17
CA ASP A 26 -12.71 -24.26 19.86
C ASP A 26 -11.31 -23.83 20.32
N VAL A 27 -11.17 -22.59 20.80
CA VAL A 27 -9.91 -22.00 21.22
C VAL A 27 -9.97 -21.66 22.71
N GLY A 28 -9.04 -22.19 23.51
CA GLY A 28 -8.95 -21.94 24.95
C GLY A 28 -8.47 -20.53 25.31
N GLY A 29 -8.66 -20.10 26.56
CA GLY A 29 -8.28 -18.75 27.02
C GLY A 29 -6.78 -18.44 27.06
N ASN A 30 -5.90 -19.46 27.06
CA ASN A 30 -4.46 -19.30 27.28
C ASN A 30 -3.63 -19.05 26.01
N MET A 31 -4.27 -18.79 24.87
CA MET A 31 -3.55 -18.66 23.59
C MET A 31 -2.68 -17.42 23.49
N VAL A 32 -3.05 -16.36 24.21
CA VAL A 32 -2.25 -15.12 24.25
C VAL A 32 -0.90 -15.39 24.92
N ASP A 33 -0.87 -16.16 26.00
CA ASP A 33 0.37 -16.49 26.69
C ASP A 33 1.27 -17.36 25.82
N ALA A 34 0.68 -18.33 25.10
CA ALA A 34 1.40 -19.13 24.12
C ALA A 34 2.00 -18.25 23.00
N PHE A 35 1.25 -17.26 22.51
CA PHE A 35 1.74 -16.29 21.54
C PHE A 35 2.91 -15.46 22.09
N ARG A 36 2.82 -14.96 23.33
CA ARG A 36 3.90 -14.17 23.95
C ARG A 36 5.18 -15.00 24.12
N MET A 37 5.06 -16.18 24.72
CA MET A 37 6.20 -17.04 25.03
C MET A 37 6.89 -17.56 23.76
N HIS A 38 6.12 -18.00 22.77
CA HIS A 38 6.71 -18.66 21.60
C HIS A 38 7.00 -17.70 20.46
N ILE A 39 6.22 -16.64 20.26
CA ILE A 39 6.38 -15.73 19.12
C ILE A 39 7.09 -14.45 19.54
N MET A 40 6.63 -13.75 20.58
CA MET A 40 7.20 -12.44 20.94
C MET A 40 8.59 -12.52 21.57
N GLN A 41 8.88 -13.57 22.35
CA GLN A 41 10.19 -13.76 22.97
C GLN A 41 11.25 -14.35 22.02
N THR A 42 10.85 -14.83 20.85
CA THR A 42 11.78 -15.39 19.86
C THR A 42 12.42 -14.27 19.03
N LYS A 43 13.73 -14.37 18.76
CA LYS A 43 14.49 -13.42 17.91
C LYS A 43 14.03 -13.35 16.44
N GLU A 44 13.09 -14.22 16.05
CA GLU A 44 12.54 -14.36 14.69
C GLU A 44 11.20 -13.62 14.50
N LEU A 45 10.87 -12.69 15.39
CA LEU A 45 9.65 -11.90 15.28
C LEU A 45 9.59 -11.19 13.92
N GLY A 46 8.65 -11.61 13.07
CA GLY A 46 8.41 -11.02 11.75
C GLY A 46 9.00 -11.76 10.54
N THR A 47 9.65 -12.92 10.71
CA THR A 47 10.08 -13.75 9.55
C THR A 47 8.94 -14.55 8.94
N CYS A 48 8.04 -15.08 9.79
CA CYS A 48 6.91 -15.90 9.37
C CYS A 48 5.60 -15.38 10.00
N PRO A 49 4.65 -14.86 9.21
CA PRO A 49 3.39 -14.31 9.73
C PRO A 49 2.38 -15.38 10.14
N VAL A 50 2.65 -16.65 9.82
CA VAL A 50 1.87 -17.82 10.20
C VAL A 50 2.76 -18.75 11.01
N ARG A 51 2.31 -19.15 12.19
CA ARG A 51 3.02 -20.12 13.02
C ARG A 51 2.05 -21.09 13.66
N GLN A 52 2.36 -22.37 13.58
CA GLN A 52 1.60 -23.40 14.27
C GLN A 52 2.24 -23.68 15.62
N ILE A 53 1.44 -23.64 16.69
CA ILE A 53 1.86 -23.97 18.05
C ILE A 53 0.87 -24.98 18.60
N GLY A 54 1.34 -26.22 18.82
CA GLY A 54 0.48 -27.33 19.19
C GLY A 54 -0.58 -27.62 18.11
N GLY A 55 -1.84 -27.74 18.55
CA GLY A 55 -3.00 -27.98 17.67
C GLY A 55 -3.62 -26.72 17.06
N CYS A 56 -3.00 -25.55 17.22
CA CYS A 56 -3.57 -24.29 16.74
C CYS A 56 -2.60 -23.51 15.86
N SER A 57 -3.16 -22.83 14.88
CA SER A 57 -2.47 -21.94 13.96
C SER A 57 -2.67 -20.50 14.38
N PHE A 58 -1.57 -19.76 14.48
CA PHE A 58 -1.53 -18.35 14.81
C PHE A 58 -1.16 -17.57 13.54
N PHE A 59 -2.06 -16.71 13.11
CA PHE A 59 -1.81 -15.74 12.05
C PHE A 59 -1.63 -14.39 12.72
N TYR A 60 -0.55 -13.68 12.45
CA TYR A 60 -0.36 -12.39 13.06
C TYR A 60 0.22 -11.39 12.08
N MET A 61 -0.19 -10.14 12.25
CA MET A 61 0.40 -9.02 11.54
C MET A 61 0.57 -7.84 12.46
N ARG A 62 1.65 -7.09 12.24
CA ARG A 62 1.93 -5.86 12.97
C ARG A 62 1.48 -4.66 12.16
N ILE A 63 0.65 -3.82 12.76
CA ILE A 63 0.21 -2.55 12.18
C ILE A 63 0.50 -1.47 13.23
N SER A 64 1.33 -0.49 12.88
CA SER A 64 1.81 0.54 13.81
C SER A 64 2.44 -0.07 15.09
N ASN A 65 1.88 0.24 16.26
CA ASN A 65 2.25 -0.25 17.58
C ASN A 65 1.33 -1.38 18.10
N VAL A 66 0.54 -2.00 17.23
CA VAL A 66 -0.41 -3.06 17.59
C VAL A 66 -0.13 -4.34 16.80
N TYR A 67 -0.19 -5.48 17.49
CA TYR A 67 -0.23 -6.80 16.87
C TYR A 67 -1.67 -7.27 16.77
N ILE A 68 -2.11 -7.63 15.56
CA ILE A 68 -3.40 -8.28 15.36
C ILE A 68 -3.11 -9.76 15.16
N VAL A 69 -3.68 -10.59 16.03
CA VAL A 69 -3.44 -12.04 16.08
C VAL A 69 -4.77 -12.75 15.88
N ILE A 70 -4.84 -13.59 14.86
CA ILE A 70 -5.93 -14.52 14.61
C ILE A 70 -5.46 -15.91 15.06
N VAL A 71 -6.31 -16.60 15.82
CA VAL A 71 -6.07 -17.98 16.24
C VAL A 71 -7.14 -18.86 15.60
N VAL A 72 -6.71 -20.01 15.07
CA VAL A 72 -7.59 -21.03 14.49
C VAL A 72 -7.13 -22.42 14.92
N SER A 73 -8.06 -23.28 15.33
CA SER A 73 -7.81 -24.68 15.67
C SER A 73 -7.82 -25.63 14.45
N SER A 74 -8.42 -25.20 13.34
CA SER A 74 -8.69 -26.01 12.16
C SER A 74 -7.98 -25.47 10.92
N ASN A 75 -8.10 -26.17 9.79
CA ASN A 75 -7.53 -25.72 8.52
C ASN A 75 -8.31 -24.50 7.98
N ALA A 76 -7.74 -23.31 8.20
CA ALA A 76 -8.31 -22.04 7.79
C ALA A 76 -7.76 -21.53 6.45
N ASN A 77 -8.56 -20.71 5.76
CA ASN A 77 -8.07 -19.97 4.61
C ASN A 77 -7.25 -18.76 5.08
N VAL A 78 -5.94 -18.94 5.14
CA VAL A 78 -4.96 -17.95 5.58
C VAL A 78 -5.07 -16.64 4.78
N ALA A 79 -5.28 -16.72 3.46
CA ALA A 79 -5.39 -15.53 2.62
C ALA A 79 -6.65 -14.72 2.94
N CYS A 80 -7.76 -15.39 3.21
CA CYS A 80 -9.01 -14.75 3.66
C CYS A 80 -8.81 -14.07 5.02
N ALA A 81 -8.13 -14.73 5.97
CA ALA A 81 -7.83 -14.16 7.28
C ALA A 81 -6.99 -12.87 7.18
N PHE A 82 -5.90 -12.86 6.40
CA PHE A 82 -5.10 -11.65 6.22
C PHE A 82 -5.83 -10.55 5.46
N LYS A 83 -6.61 -10.90 4.43
CA LYS A 83 -7.42 -9.93 3.69
C LYS A 83 -8.45 -9.26 4.60
N PHE A 84 -9.13 -10.05 5.44
CA PHE A 84 -10.04 -9.55 6.46
C PHE A 84 -9.36 -8.56 7.41
N VAL A 85 -8.19 -8.87 7.95
CA VAL A 85 -7.50 -7.94 8.88
C VAL A 85 -7.14 -6.62 8.20
N VAL A 86 -6.65 -6.66 6.96
CA VAL A 86 -6.31 -5.44 6.21
C VAL A 86 -7.55 -4.57 5.98
N GLU A 87 -8.68 -5.18 5.61
CA GLU A 87 -9.94 -4.46 5.39
C GLU A 87 -10.58 -3.97 6.70
N ALA A 88 -10.57 -4.77 7.76
CA ALA A 88 -11.05 -4.36 9.08
C ALA A 88 -10.26 -3.16 9.62
N VAL A 89 -8.94 -3.13 9.41
CA VAL A 89 -8.11 -1.98 9.80
C VAL A 89 -8.42 -0.74 8.97
N ALA A 90 -8.66 -0.89 7.66
CA ALA A 90 -9.09 0.22 6.81
C ALA A 90 -10.45 0.77 7.26
N LEU A 91 -11.38 -0.11 7.63
CA LEU A 91 -12.67 0.23 8.23
C LEU A 91 -12.48 1.01 9.54
N PHE A 92 -11.69 0.49 10.49
CA PHE A 92 -11.41 1.18 11.76
C PHE A 92 -10.79 2.56 11.54
N LYS A 93 -9.83 2.69 10.62
CA LYS A 93 -9.26 4.01 10.26
C LYS A 93 -10.31 4.97 9.72
N SER A 94 -11.29 4.49 8.94
CA SER A 94 -12.39 5.30 8.42
C SER A 94 -13.34 5.83 9.52
N TYR A 95 -13.45 5.12 10.64
CA TYR A 95 -14.20 5.57 11.82
C TYR A 95 -13.37 6.50 12.73
N PHE A 96 -12.09 6.20 12.95
CA PHE A 96 -11.22 6.94 13.88
C PHE A 96 -10.62 8.22 13.29
N GLY A 97 -10.79 8.47 11.98
CA GLY A 97 -10.21 9.63 11.30
C GLY A 97 -8.75 9.43 10.84
N GLY A 98 -8.36 8.18 10.56
CA GLY A 98 -7.12 7.81 9.88
C GLY A 98 -6.08 7.10 10.75
N ALA A 99 -6.12 7.30 12.07
CA ALA A 99 -5.19 6.68 13.01
C ALA A 99 -5.67 5.28 13.45
N PHE A 100 -4.73 4.33 13.58
CA PHE A 100 -4.97 3.01 14.15
C PHE A 100 -3.76 2.65 15.02
N ASP A 101 -3.80 3.16 16.24
CA ASP A 101 -2.74 2.99 17.25
C ASP A 101 -3.36 2.46 18.55
N GLU A 102 -2.53 2.03 19.51
CA GLU A 102 -2.94 1.54 20.83
C GLU A 102 -3.95 2.47 21.53
N ASP A 103 -3.74 3.78 21.50
CA ASP A 103 -4.63 4.76 22.11
C ASP A 103 -5.98 4.87 21.39
N ALA A 104 -5.97 4.75 20.04
CA ALA A 104 -7.20 4.77 19.26
C ALA A 104 -8.07 3.55 19.58
N ILE A 105 -7.46 2.38 19.77
CA ILE A 105 -8.16 1.16 20.15
C ILE A 105 -8.75 1.29 21.56
N ARG A 106 -7.97 1.78 22.52
CA ARG A 106 -8.43 1.97 23.91
C ARG A 106 -9.55 2.98 24.04
N ASN A 107 -9.52 4.08 23.29
CA ASN A 107 -10.55 5.11 23.37
C ASN A 107 -11.85 4.71 22.67
N ASN A 108 -11.79 3.76 21.71
CA ASN A 108 -12.92 3.35 20.87
C ASN A 108 -13.32 1.88 21.07
N PHE A 109 -13.03 1.28 22.24
CA PHE A 109 -13.23 -0.15 22.45
C PHE A 109 -14.68 -0.61 22.25
N VAL A 110 -15.66 0.20 22.67
CA VAL A 110 -17.11 -0.11 22.48
C VAL A 110 -17.44 -0.23 21.00
N LEU A 111 -17.08 0.79 20.21
CA LEU A 111 -17.29 0.80 18.76
C LEU A 111 -16.56 -0.36 18.07
N ILE A 112 -15.37 -0.74 18.53
CA ILE A 112 -14.65 -1.89 17.97
C ILE A 112 -15.39 -3.20 18.22
N TYR A 113 -15.95 -3.41 19.43
CA TYR A 113 -16.74 -4.62 19.70
C TYR A 113 -17.99 -4.70 18.81
N GLU A 114 -18.72 -3.59 18.67
CA GLU A 114 -19.88 -3.53 17.77
C GLU A 114 -19.49 -3.82 16.32
N LEU A 115 -18.40 -3.21 15.84
CA LEU A 115 -17.90 -3.47 14.49
C LEU A 115 -17.46 -4.92 14.31
N LEU A 116 -16.74 -5.51 15.27
CA LEU A 116 -16.27 -6.88 15.21
C LEU A 116 -17.41 -7.90 15.15
N ASP A 117 -18.53 -7.63 15.81
CA ASP A 117 -19.72 -8.49 15.79
C ASP A 117 -20.48 -8.39 14.46
N GLU A 118 -20.47 -7.22 13.82
CA GLU A 118 -21.15 -7.02 12.53
C GLU A 118 -20.31 -7.49 11.33
N ILE A 119 -18.98 -7.36 11.38
CA ILE A 119 -18.12 -7.70 10.23
C ILE A 119 -17.73 -9.17 10.16
N MET A 120 -17.96 -9.95 11.22
CA MET A 120 -17.62 -11.37 11.27
C MET A 120 -18.62 -12.13 12.12
N ASP A 121 -19.16 -13.22 11.56
CA ASP A 121 -20.06 -14.12 12.28
C ASP A 121 -19.50 -15.54 12.26
N PHE A 122 -19.34 -16.15 13.44
CA PHE A 122 -18.81 -17.50 13.65
C PHE A 122 -17.51 -17.82 12.87
N GLY A 123 -16.66 -16.81 12.66
CA GLY A 123 -15.40 -16.95 11.93
C GLY A 123 -15.48 -16.78 10.41
N TYR A 124 -16.65 -16.37 9.90
CA TYR A 124 -16.88 -16.02 8.51
C TYR A 124 -16.99 -14.50 8.35
N PRO A 125 -16.07 -13.86 7.60
CA PRO A 125 -16.19 -12.45 7.25
C PRO A 125 -17.51 -12.16 6.53
N GLN A 126 -18.17 -11.09 6.94
CA GLN A 126 -19.40 -10.59 6.34
C GLN A 126 -19.09 -9.38 5.45
N ASN A 127 -19.80 -8.26 5.63
CA ASN A 127 -19.58 -7.04 4.86
C ASN A 127 -18.69 -6.06 5.62
N LEU A 128 -17.57 -5.66 5.02
CA LEU A 128 -16.59 -4.73 5.60
C LEU A 128 -16.68 -3.32 5.01
N SER A 129 -17.75 -3.01 4.26
CA SER A 129 -17.89 -1.74 3.56
C SER A 129 -18.21 -0.60 4.54
N PRO A 130 -17.31 0.40 4.73
CA PRO A 130 -17.51 1.47 5.72
C PRO A 130 -18.74 2.33 5.42
N GLU A 131 -19.08 2.51 4.15
CA GLU A 131 -20.23 3.30 3.72
C GLU A 131 -21.56 2.71 4.19
N ILE A 132 -21.66 1.38 4.22
CA ILE A 132 -22.87 0.67 4.64
C ILE A 132 -22.92 0.60 6.17
N LEU A 133 -21.81 0.21 6.81
CA LEU A 133 -21.74 0.08 8.26
C LEU A 133 -22.04 1.39 8.98
N LYS A 134 -21.60 2.54 8.43
CA LYS A 134 -21.88 3.87 8.98
C LYS A 134 -23.37 4.25 8.98
N LEU A 135 -24.23 3.53 8.26
CA LEU A 135 -25.67 3.80 8.22
C LEU A 135 -26.40 3.34 9.48
N TYR A 136 -25.92 2.28 10.12
CA TYR A 136 -26.58 1.69 11.30
C TYR A 136 -25.68 1.68 12.55
N ILE A 137 -24.36 1.70 12.40
CA ILE A 137 -23.43 1.92 13.51
C ILE A 137 -23.14 3.42 13.58
N THR A 138 -23.93 4.13 14.40
CA THR A 138 -23.93 5.60 14.48
C THR A 138 -22.92 6.18 15.47
N GLN A 139 -22.16 5.34 16.17
CA GLN A 139 -21.13 5.80 17.10
C GLN A 139 -19.99 6.48 16.32
N GLU A 140 -19.86 7.79 16.46
CA GLU A 140 -18.69 8.51 15.98
C GLU A 140 -17.51 8.21 16.90
N GLY A 141 -16.45 7.61 16.36
CA GLY A 141 -15.24 7.34 17.13
C GLY A 141 -14.62 8.63 17.68
N VAL A 142 -14.02 8.54 18.87
CA VAL A 142 -13.22 9.61 19.47
C VAL A 142 -12.03 9.89 18.56
N ARG A 143 -12.16 10.93 17.72
CA ARG A 143 -11.11 11.39 16.81
C ARG A 143 -9.96 11.96 17.63
N SER A 144 -8.74 11.65 17.25
CA SER A 144 -7.56 12.25 17.89
C SER A 144 -7.58 13.77 17.76
N PRO A 145 -7.10 14.53 18.76
CA PRO A 145 -7.17 16.00 18.76
C PRO A 145 -6.34 16.67 17.65
N PHE A 146 -5.65 15.91 16.81
CA PHE A 146 -4.80 16.40 15.71
C PHE A 146 -5.43 16.28 14.31
N SER A 147 -6.65 15.72 14.18
CA SER A 147 -7.31 15.59 12.87
C SER A 147 -8.33 16.71 12.65
N SER A 148 -7.94 17.74 11.89
CA SER A 148 -8.76 18.90 11.55
C SER A 148 -9.93 18.55 10.62
N LYS A 149 -11.16 18.76 11.14
CA LYS A 149 -12.46 19.02 10.48
C LYS A 149 -12.76 18.26 9.16
N ALA A 150 -13.58 17.21 9.28
CA ALA A 150 -14.59 16.87 8.26
C ALA A 150 -15.98 16.97 8.90
N SER A 151 -16.82 17.80 8.30
CA SER A 151 -18.18 18.16 8.70
C SER A 151 -19.07 16.93 8.88
N CYS A 152 -19.57 16.78 10.11
CA CYS A 152 -20.73 15.97 10.46
C CYS A 152 -21.94 16.41 9.61
N ILE A 153 -22.30 15.62 8.60
CA ILE A 153 -23.60 15.72 7.95
C ILE A 153 -24.59 14.98 8.85
N LEU A 154 -25.44 15.76 9.51
CA LEU A 154 -26.60 15.36 10.29
C LEU A 154 -27.45 14.32 9.53
N HIS A 155 -27.50 13.07 10.01
CA HIS A 155 -28.33 12.02 9.42
C HIS A 155 -29.80 12.17 9.87
N LYS A 156 -30.69 12.40 8.91
CA LYS A 156 -32.09 11.94 9.01
C LYS A 156 -32.10 10.40 9.00
N PRO A 157 -33.00 9.73 9.73
CA PRO A 157 -33.11 8.28 9.69
C PRO A 157 -33.58 7.87 8.29
N VAL A 158 -32.80 7.04 7.61
CA VAL A 158 -33.15 6.52 6.29
C VAL A 158 -33.86 5.16 6.48
N PRO A 159 -35.15 5.03 6.14
CA PRO A 159 -35.77 3.72 6.02
C PRO A 159 -35.13 3.04 4.80
N ASN A 160 -34.72 1.77 4.93
CA ASN A 160 -34.14 0.90 3.88
C ASN A 160 -32.65 0.52 4.02
N ALA A 161 -32.08 0.55 5.23
CA ALA A 161 -30.75 -0.05 5.47
C ALA A 161 -30.70 -1.55 5.08
N THR A 162 -31.82 -2.28 5.22
CA THR A 162 -31.93 -3.70 4.86
C THR A 162 -31.76 -3.98 3.37
N LEU A 163 -32.29 -3.11 2.49
CA LEU A 163 -32.22 -3.29 1.03
C LEU A 163 -30.81 -3.07 0.46
N GLN A 164 -30.00 -2.21 1.08
CA GLN A 164 -28.61 -1.98 0.67
C GLN A 164 -27.67 -3.12 1.11
N VAL A 165 -28.03 -3.84 2.18
CA VAL A 165 -27.28 -5.01 2.68
C VAL A 165 -27.59 -6.27 1.85
N THR A 166 -28.83 -6.44 1.39
CA THR A 166 -29.26 -7.63 0.63
C THR A 166 -29.32 -7.43 -0.89
N GLY A 167 -29.14 -6.19 -1.38
CA GLY A 167 -29.20 -5.87 -2.80
C GLY A 167 -27.97 -6.34 -3.58
N ALA A 168 -28.13 -6.53 -4.90
CA ALA A 168 -27.04 -6.93 -5.80
C ALA A 168 -25.92 -5.87 -5.93
N VAL A 169 -26.17 -4.63 -5.47
CA VAL A 169 -25.22 -3.50 -5.49
C VAL A 169 -25.12 -2.94 -4.07
N GLY A 170 -24.14 -3.39 -3.29
CA GLY A 170 -23.95 -2.93 -1.91
C GLY A 170 -23.17 -1.61 -1.78
N TRP A 171 -22.37 -1.24 -2.77
CA TRP A 171 -21.41 -0.12 -2.67
C TRP A 171 -21.92 1.22 -3.19
N ARG A 172 -23.20 1.35 -3.57
CA ARG A 172 -23.76 2.60 -4.07
C ARG A 172 -25.16 2.83 -3.51
N ARG A 173 -25.39 4.01 -2.95
CA ARG A 173 -26.71 4.43 -2.45
C ARG A 173 -27.62 4.86 -3.60
N GLU A 174 -28.90 4.49 -3.51
CA GLU A 174 -29.94 4.99 -4.40
C GLU A 174 -30.31 6.44 -4.06
N GLY A 175 -30.68 7.23 -5.07
CA GLY A 175 -31.20 8.60 -4.88
C GLY A 175 -30.16 9.70 -4.64
N LEU A 176 -28.88 9.48 -4.94
CA LEU A 176 -27.85 10.52 -4.84
C LEU A 176 -28.09 11.66 -5.86
N VAL A 177 -28.15 12.90 -5.34
CA VAL A 177 -28.34 14.14 -6.11
C VAL A 177 -27.30 15.23 -5.73
N TYR A 178 -26.50 15.63 -6.71
CA TYR A 178 -25.43 16.60 -6.79
C TYR A 178 -25.86 17.79 -7.67
N LYS A 179 -25.33 18.98 -7.39
CA LYS A 179 -25.60 20.17 -8.20
C LYS A 179 -24.94 20.12 -9.58
N LYS A 180 -23.81 19.41 -9.68
CA LYS A 180 -23.04 19.18 -10.91
C LYS A 180 -22.62 17.71 -10.96
N ASN A 181 -22.78 17.10 -12.12
CA ASN A 181 -22.37 15.73 -12.37
C ASN A 181 -21.02 15.76 -13.09
N GLU A 182 -19.94 15.51 -12.36
CA GLU A 182 -18.57 15.55 -12.88
C GLU A 182 -17.83 14.28 -12.45
N VAL A 183 -16.99 13.78 -13.34
CA VAL A 183 -16.13 12.61 -13.11
C VAL A 183 -14.70 13.02 -13.37
N PHE A 184 -13.82 12.78 -12.41
CA PHE A 184 -12.39 12.94 -12.58
C PHE A 184 -11.74 11.57 -12.58
N LEU A 185 -10.91 11.32 -13.59
CA LEU A 185 -10.11 10.10 -13.73
C LEU A 185 -8.65 10.52 -13.59
N ASP A 186 -7.98 9.98 -12.58
CA ASP A 186 -6.55 10.17 -12.36
C ASP A 186 -5.82 8.85 -12.60
N ILE A 187 -4.81 8.90 -13.46
CA ILE A 187 -4.01 7.76 -13.91
C ILE A 187 -2.63 7.92 -13.29
N VAL A 188 -2.38 7.22 -12.18
CA VAL A 188 -1.13 7.33 -11.42
C VAL A 188 -0.22 6.15 -11.72
N GLU A 189 0.83 6.41 -12.51
CA GLU A 189 1.81 5.39 -12.91
C GLU A 189 2.99 5.33 -11.94
N SER A 190 3.21 4.18 -11.30
CA SER A 190 4.37 3.93 -10.42
C SER A 190 5.34 2.95 -11.05
N VAL A 191 6.51 3.44 -11.47
CA VAL A 191 7.57 2.63 -12.09
C VAL A 191 8.46 2.02 -11.01
N ASN A 192 8.35 0.71 -10.77
CA ASN A 192 9.33 -0.03 -9.96
C ASN A 192 10.38 -0.67 -10.85
N LEU A 193 11.64 -0.28 -10.64
CA LEU A 193 12.78 -0.71 -11.44
C LEU A 193 13.87 -1.29 -10.55
N LEU A 194 14.32 -2.50 -10.87
CA LEU A 194 15.59 -3.05 -10.40
C LEU A 194 16.57 -3.25 -11.57
N MET A 195 17.58 -2.39 -11.64
CA MET A 195 18.60 -2.45 -12.68
C MET A 195 19.93 -2.98 -12.12
N SER A 196 20.60 -3.86 -12.87
CA SER A 196 21.95 -4.30 -12.57
C SER A 196 22.97 -3.20 -12.85
N SER A 197 24.12 -3.28 -12.19
CA SER A 197 25.26 -2.36 -12.37
C SER A 197 25.74 -2.26 -13.81
N LYS A 198 25.52 -3.30 -14.64
CA LYS A 198 25.88 -3.33 -16.06
C LYS A 198 24.82 -2.70 -16.98
N GLY A 199 23.71 -2.18 -16.44
CA GLY A 199 22.63 -1.56 -17.23
C GLY A 199 21.56 -2.52 -17.74
N TRP A 200 21.64 -3.81 -17.38
CA TRP A 200 20.60 -4.80 -17.68
C TRP A 200 19.49 -4.68 -16.64
N CYS A 201 18.24 -4.54 -17.06
CA CYS A 201 17.14 -4.59 -16.12
C CYS A 201 16.70 -6.03 -15.86
N TRP A 202 16.57 -6.39 -14.58
CA TRP A 202 16.15 -7.72 -14.15
C TRP A 202 14.70 -7.75 -13.68
N LEU A 203 14.11 -6.59 -13.32
CA LEU A 203 12.71 -6.54 -12.88
C LEU A 203 12.10 -5.16 -13.12
N TRP A 204 11.06 -5.12 -13.95
CA TRP A 204 10.15 -3.98 -14.07
C TRP A 204 8.78 -4.39 -13.52
N LYS A 205 8.23 -3.57 -12.63
CA LYS A 205 6.80 -3.63 -12.28
C LYS A 205 6.24 -2.22 -12.32
N LEU A 206 5.53 -1.89 -13.39
CA LEU A 206 4.65 -0.74 -13.38
C LEU A 206 3.43 -1.13 -12.53
N PHE A 207 3.24 -0.46 -11.40
CA PHE A 207 1.97 -0.48 -10.68
C PHE A 207 1.22 0.77 -11.09
N LEU A 208 0.07 0.62 -11.72
CA LEU A 208 -0.76 1.76 -12.04
C LEU A 208 -1.99 1.75 -11.14
N LEU A 209 -2.19 2.86 -10.43
CA LEU A 209 -3.40 3.11 -9.65
C LEU A 209 -4.26 4.07 -10.46
N MET A 210 -5.48 3.65 -10.83
CA MET A 210 -6.46 4.58 -11.36
C MET A 210 -7.39 5.01 -10.22
N TYR A 211 -7.22 6.25 -9.76
CA TYR A 211 -8.18 6.89 -8.87
C TYR A 211 -9.29 7.49 -9.73
N ALA A 212 -10.54 7.29 -9.32
CA ALA A 212 -11.65 7.90 -9.97
C ALA A 212 -12.52 8.60 -8.91
N LEU A 213 -12.66 9.91 -9.05
CA LEU A 213 -13.56 10.74 -8.24
C LEU A 213 -14.88 10.85 -9.00
N TYR A 214 -15.94 10.28 -8.43
CA TYR A 214 -17.27 10.34 -9.01
C TYR A 214 -18.21 11.21 -8.18
N ASN A 215 -18.75 12.28 -8.80
CA ASN A 215 -19.99 12.94 -8.37
C ASN A 215 -21.01 12.76 -9.50
N ILE A 216 -21.84 11.71 -9.45
CA ILE A 216 -22.89 11.49 -10.48
C ILE A 216 -24.25 11.23 -9.82
N ASN A 217 -25.27 11.93 -10.33
CA ASN A 217 -26.68 11.65 -10.11
C ASN A 217 -27.23 10.79 -11.20
N HIS A 218 -28.11 9.86 -10.83
CA HIS A 218 -28.95 9.16 -11.79
C HIS A 218 -28.15 8.56 -12.95
N LEU A 219 -27.46 7.45 -12.69
CA LEU A 219 -27.35 6.46 -13.75
C LEU A 219 -28.68 5.68 -13.75
N VAL A 220 -29.72 6.28 -14.34
CA VAL A 220 -30.83 5.50 -14.89
C VAL A 220 -30.19 4.67 -16.00
N ILE A 221 -29.79 3.43 -15.69
CA ILE A 221 -29.40 2.45 -16.71
C ILE A 221 -30.70 1.94 -17.36
N ALA A 222 -31.40 2.85 -18.04
CA ALA A 222 -32.18 2.48 -19.20
C ALA A 222 -31.24 2.63 -20.40
N GLY A 223 -30.31 1.68 -20.57
CA GLY A 223 -29.60 1.50 -21.84
C GLY A 223 -28.29 2.25 -22.08
N SER A 224 -27.58 2.75 -21.06
CA SER A 224 -26.24 3.36 -21.28
C SER A 224 -25.25 2.92 -20.22
N VAL A 225 -24.62 1.77 -20.46
CA VAL A 225 -23.38 1.34 -19.81
C VAL A 225 -22.35 2.43 -20.08
N LEU A 226 -21.70 2.98 -19.04
CA LEU A 226 -20.42 3.67 -19.23
C LEU A 226 -19.44 2.63 -19.76
N ARG A 227 -19.37 2.53 -21.09
CA ARG A 227 -18.42 1.69 -21.79
C ARG A 227 -17.11 2.44 -21.81
N CYS A 228 -16.23 2.11 -20.87
CA CYS A 228 -14.82 2.27 -21.16
C CYS A 228 -14.42 1.00 -21.93
N ASP A 229 -14.23 1.14 -23.25
CA ASP A 229 -13.59 0.10 -24.06
C ASP A 229 -12.12 0.03 -23.67
N VAL A 230 -11.87 -0.49 -22.46
CA VAL A 230 -10.59 -1.10 -22.14
C VAL A 230 -10.63 -2.47 -22.79
N THR A 231 -10.62 -2.50 -24.14
CA THR A 231 -10.02 -3.64 -24.82
C THR A 231 -8.71 -3.89 -24.08
N GLY A 232 -8.32 -5.14 -23.80
CA GLY A 232 -7.07 -5.45 -23.06
C GLY A 232 -5.78 -4.88 -23.69
N LYS A 233 -5.91 -3.99 -24.67
CA LYS A 233 -4.99 -3.10 -25.33
C LYS A 233 -5.39 -1.65 -25.00
N ILE A 234 -4.71 -1.01 -24.06
CA ILE A 234 -4.86 0.45 -23.88
C ILE A 234 -4.12 1.11 -25.04
N LEU A 235 -4.82 1.93 -25.83
CA LEU A 235 -4.20 2.72 -26.90
C LEU A 235 -3.61 4.00 -26.28
N MET A 236 -2.33 3.95 -25.92
CA MET A 236 -1.57 5.12 -25.46
C MET A 236 -0.60 5.53 -26.56
N ASN A 237 -0.72 6.76 -27.07
CA ASN A 237 0.11 7.30 -28.16
C ASN A 237 0.17 6.41 -29.42
N GLY A 238 -0.95 5.80 -29.82
CA GLY A 238 -1.02 4.96 -31.03
C GLY A 238 -0.29 3.60 -30.92
N LYS A 239 0.22 3.25 -29.73
CA LYS A 239 0.73 1.91 -29.43
C LYS A 239 -0.28 1.17 -28.57
N THR A 240 -0.66 -0.04 -29.01
CA THR A 240 -1.43 -0.98 -28.20
C THR A 240 -0.51 -1.56 -27.13
N ILE A 241 -0.74 -1.19 -25.87
CA ILE A 241 -0.02 -1.77 -24.74
C ILE A 241 -0.86 -2.92 -24.19
N GLU A 242 -0.28 -4.13 -24.17
CA GLU A 242 -0.91 -5.30 -23.58
C GLU A 242 -0.77 -5.25 -22.06
N LEU A 243 -1.87 -5.47 -21.36
CA LEU A 243 -1.91 -5.51 -19.90
C LEU A 243 -1.64 -6.95 -19.45
N ASP A 244 -0.67 -7.16 -18.56
CA ASP A 244 -0.35 -8.50 -18.07
C ASP A 244 -1.40 -8.95 -17.06
N ASP A 245 -1.58 -8.15 -16.01
CA ASP A 245 -2.52 -8.41 -14.93
C ASP A 245 -3.38 -7.17 -14.71
N VAL A 246 -4.69 -7.39 -14.52
CA VAL A 246 -5.63 -6.33 -14.13
C VAL A 246 -6.43 -6.81 -12.92
N THR A 247 -6.41 -6.02 -11.86
CA THR A 247 -7.26 -6.23 -10.68
C THR A 247 -8.31 -5.13 -10.64
N PHE A 248 -9.58 -5.51 -10.57
CA PHE A 248 -10.69 -4.58 -10.57
C PHE A 248 -11.28 -4.38 -9.16
N HIS A 249 -11.94 -3.25 -8.98
CA HIS A 249 -12.86 -3.05 -7.87
C HIS A 249 -14.07 -4.00 -7.99
N GLN A 250 -14.70 -4.32 -6.85
CA GLN A 250 -15.90 -5.17 -6.80
C GLN A 250 -17.07 -4.64 -7.62
N CYS A 251 -17.06 -3.34 -7.98
CA CYS A 251 -18.10 -2.73 -8.78
C CYS A 251 -18.09 -3.16 -10.25
N VAL A 252 -17.02 -3.80 -10.72
CA VAL A 252 -16.83 -4.20 -12.11
C VAL A 252 -17.43 -5.58 -12.37
N ASN A 253 -18.21 -5.68 -13.45
CA ASN A 253 -18.74 -6.96 -13.91
C ASN A 253 -17.65 -7.75 -14.67
N LEU A 254 -17.02 -8.68 -13.97
CA LEU A 254 -15.96 -9.53 -14.51
C LEU A 254 -16.44 -10.44 -15.65
N THR A 255 -17.71 -10.88 -15.63
CA THR A 255 -18.28 -11.75 -16.67
C THR A 255 -18.32 -11.01 -18.01
N ARG A 256 -18.80 -9.77 -18.02
CA ARG A 256 -18.81 -8.92 -19.23
C ARG A 256 -17.41 -8.54 -19.68
N PHE A 257 -16.51 -8.25 -18.74
CA PHE A 257 -15.11 -7.99 -19.09
C PHE A 257 -14.46 -9.20 -19.75
N ASN A 258 -14.76 -10.42 -19.32
CA ASN A 258 -14.16 -11.61 -19.92
C ASN A 258 -14.67 -11.87 -21.35
N SER A 259 -15.97 -11.65 -21.61
CA SER A 259 -16.59 -11.89 -22.92
C SER A 259 -16.33 -10.77 -23.94
N GLU A 260 -16.51 -9.51 -23.54
CA GLU A 260 -16.50 -8.35 -24.44
C GLU A 260 -15.21 -7.52 -24.33
N LYS A 261 -14.39 -7.76 -23.30
CA LYS A 261 -13.28 -6.87 -22.91
C LYS A 261 -13.75 -5.43 -22.71
N THR A 262 -14.96 -5.26 -22.18
CA THR A 262 -15.53 -3.96 -21.82
C THR A 262 -15.66 -3.86 -20.30
N VAL A 263 -15.18 -2.77 -19.72
CA VAL A 263 -15.27 -2.53 -18.27
C VAL A 263 -16.61 -1.88 -17.97
N SER A 264 -17.57 -2.69 -17.48
CA SER A 264 -18.90 -2.25 -17.07
C SER A 264 -19.00 -2.25 -15.55
N PHE A 265 -19.36 -1.11 -14.95
CA PHE A 265 -19.45 -0.99 -13.50
C PHE A 265 -20.47 0.05 -13.04
N VAL A 266 -20.87 -0.05 -11.78
CA VAL A 266 -21.66 0.96 -11.06
C VAL A 266 -20.75 1.60 -10.01
N PRO A 267 -20.25 2.83 -10.20
CA PRO A 267 -19.24 3.41 -9.31
C PRO A 267 -19.78 3.65 -7.89
N PRO A 268 -19.00 3.36 -6.83
CA PRO A 268 -19.17 3.97 -5.52
C PRO A 268 -19.20 5.50 -5.58
N ASP A 269 -19.64 6.10 -4.49
CA ASP A 269 -19.78 7.55 -4.35
C ASP A 269 -18.47 8.16 -3.83
N GLY A 270 -17.95 9.20 -4.49
CA GLY A 270 -16.70 9.84 -4.10
C GLY A 270 -15.44 9.23 -4.74
N GLU A 271 -14.34 9.26 -3.99
CA GLU A 271 -13.02 8.76 -4.44
C GLU A 271 -12.90 7.26 -4.21
N PHE A 272 -12.66 6.51 -5.28
CA PHE A 272 -12.30 5.11 -5.14
C PHE A 272 -11.31 4.66 -6.21
N GLU A 273 -10.68 3.54 -5.93
CA GLU A 273 -9.78 2.87 -6.84
C GLU A 273 -10.55 1.91 -7.74
N LEU A 274 -10.62 2.20 -9.05
CA LEU A 274 -11.40 1.40 -10.00
C LEU A 274 -10.66 0.14 -10.47
N MET A 275 -9.40 0.30 -10.86
CA MET A 275 -8.57 -0.81 -11.30
C MET A 275 -7.10 -0.54 -11.02
N LYS A 276 -6.36 -1.61 -10.73
CA LYS A 276 -4.91 -1.65 -10.85
C LYS A 276 -4.56 -2.49 -12.05
N TYR A 277 -3.55 -2.07 -12.76
CA TYR A 277 -2.96 -2.91 -13.78
C TYR A 277 -1.46 -2.97 -13.64
N ARG A 278 -0.90 -4.04 -14.19
CA ARG A 278 0.52 -4.29 -14.26
C ARG A 278 0.94 -4.51 -15.70
N ILE A 279 2.06 -3.88 -16.04
CA ILE A 279 2.70 -4.00 -17.34
C ILE A 279 4.18 -4.31 -17.09
N THR A 280 4.68 -5.34 -17.76
CA THR A 280 6.07 -5.79 -17.69
C THR A 280 6.80 -5.63 -19.02
N GLU A 281 6.07 -5.57 -20.15
CA GLU A 281 6.64 -5.44 -21.49
C GLU A 281 6.26 -4.12 -22.19
N GLY A 282 7.07 -3.68 -23.15
CA GLY A 282 6.75 -2.52 -24.00
C GLY A 282 6.92 -1.13 -23.36
N VAL A 283 7.42 -1.03 -22.12
CA VAL A 283 7.63 0.25 -21.43
C VAL A 283 9.01 0.83 -21.72
N ASN A 284 9.06 2.10 -22.13
CA ASN A 284 10.29 2.86 -22.25
C ASN A 284 10.67 3.50 -20.91
N LEU A 285 11.92 3.31 -20.52
CA LEU A 285 12.42 3.68 -19.20
C LEU A 285 12.70 5.18 -19.17
N PRO A 286 12.17 5.94 -18.21
CA PRO A 286 12.40 7.39 -18.19
C PRO A 286 13.86 7.74 -17.90
N PHE A 287 14.55 6.91 -17.12
CA PHE A 287 15.94 7.11 -16.72
C PHE A 287 16.79 5.87 -16.92
N ARG A 288 18.05 6.08 -17.27
CA ARG A 288 19.12 5.09 -17.22
C ARG A 288 20.21 5.58 -16.28
N VAL A 289 20.42 4.85 -15.18
CA VAL A 289 21.41 5.19 -14.15
C VAL A 289 22.65 4.33 -14.37
N LEU A 290 23.79 4.93 -14.65
CA LEU A 290 25.05 4.23 -14.91
C LEU A 290 26.02 4.51 -13.74
N PRO A 291 25.98 3.70 -12.67
CA PRO A 291 26.90 3.86 -11.56
C PRO A 291 28.22 3.13 -11.82
N THR A 292 29.32 3.81 -11.56
CA THR A 292 30.68 3.29 -11.56
C THR A 292 31.30 3.55 -10.20
N ILE A 293 31.44 2.50 -9.39
CA ILE A 293 32.04 2.58 -8.06
C ILE A 293 33.38 1.85 -8.12
N LYS A 294 34.47 2.55 -7.81
CA LYS A 294 35.83 2.01 -7.75
C LYS A 294 36.37 2.16 -6.33
N GLU A 295 36.80 1.07 -5.73
CA GLU A 295 37.49 1.10 -4.44
C GLU A 295 38.99 1.26 -4.72
N LEU A 296 39.56 2.39 -4.28
CA LEU A 296 40.98 2.73 -4.45
C LEU A 296 41.71 2.41 -3.15
N GLY A 297 42.08 1.14 -2.98
CA GLY A 297 42.72 0.64 -1.77
C GLY A 297 41.75 0.50 -0.60
N ARG A 298 42.21 0.79 0.63
CA ARG A 298 41.42 0.64 1.87
C ARG A 298 40.85 1.94 2.41
N THR A 299 41.34 3.08 1.91
CA THR A 299 41.09 4.40 2.50
C THR A 299 40.34 5.34 1.56
N ARG A 300 40.14 4.96 0.29
CA ARG A 300 39.48 5.81 -0.70
C ARG A 300 38.55 5.00 -1.58
N MET A 301 37.42 5.61 -1.91
CA MET A 301 36.45 5.08 -2.85
C MET A 301 36.00 6.19 -3.78
N GLU A 302 36.03 5.93 -5.08
CA GLU A 302 35.56 6.84 -6.11
C GLU A 302 34.17 6.40 -6.59
N VAL A 303 33.21 7.31 -6.52
CA VAL A 303 31.81 7.08 -6.88
C VAL A 303 31.45 8.01 -8.03
N ASN A 304 31.30 7.46 -9.22
CA ASN A 304 30.86 8.18 -10.41
C ASN A 304 29.49 7.69 -10.83
N VAL A 305 28.47 8.55 -10.79
CA VAL A 305 27.10 8.21 -11.19
C VAL A 305 26.67 9.13 -12.32
N LYS A 306 26.38 8.53 -13.48
CA LYS A 306 25.80 9.23 -14.63
C LYS A 306 24.32 8.87 -14.73
N VAL A 307 23.45 9.86 -14.86
CA VAL A 307 22.01 9.63 -15.05
C VAL A 307 21.61 10.19 -16.40
N LYS A 308 21.14 9.33 -17.29
CA LYS A 308 20.62 9.71 -18.61
C LYS A 308 19.10 9.69 -18.60
N SER A 309 18.47 10.82 -18.90
CA SER A 309 17.03 10.87 -19.17
C SER A 309 16.75 10.43 -20.61
N VAL A 310 15.77 9.55 -20.81
CA VAL A 310 15.40 8.99 -22.13
C VAL A 310 14.04 9.51 -22.61
N PHE A 311 13.35 10.32 -21.81
CA PHE A 311 12.11 10.99 -22.21
C PHE A 311 12.36 12.22 -23.10
N GLY A 312 11.31 12.70 -23.79
CA GLY A 312 11.40 13.77 -24.77
C GLY A 312 11.90 15.11 -24.18
N ALA A 313 12.64 15.89 -24.98
CA ALA A 313 13.31 17.12 -24.54
C ALA A 313 12.36 18.23 -24.02
N LYS A 314 11.07 18.19 -24.40
CA LYS A 314 10.05 19.13 -23.90
C LYS A 314 9.54 18.77 -22.49
N MET A 315 9.73 17.52 -22.08
CA MET A 315 9.33 17.05 -20.75
C MET A 315 10.45 17.28 -19.75
N PHE A 316 10.08 17.42 -18.48
CA PHE A 316 11.00 17.53 -17.37
C PHE A 316 10.47 16.72 -16.18
N ALA A 317 11.36 16.04 -15.48
CA ALA A 317 11.02 15.41 -14.20
C ALA A 317 11.24 16.41 -13.06
N LEU A 318 10.37 16.37 -12.06
CA LEU A 318 10.44 17.23 -10.89
C LEU A 318 10.92 16.45 -9.66
N GLY A 319 11.60 17.18 -8.76
CA GLY A 319 11.93 16.64 -7.44
C GLY A 319 12.80 15.38 -7.47
N VAL A 320 13.68 15.25 -8.47
CA VAL A 320 14.53 14.07 -8.60
C VAL A 320 15.51 13.99 -7.43
N VAL A 321 15.45 12.91 -6.67
CA VAL A 321 16.34 12.62 -5.55
C VAL A 321 17.00 11.26 -5.77
N ILE A 322 18.32 11.27 -5.91
CA ILE A 322 19.14 10.08 -6.08
C ILE A 322 19.90 9.84 -4.76
N LYS A 323 19.68 8.69 -4.14
CA LYS A 323 20.31 8.25 -2.89
C LYS A 323 21.33 7.18 -3.24
N ILE A 324 22.61 7.52 -3.07
CA ILE A 324 23.74 6.64 -3.33
C ILE A 324 24.29 6.18 -1.99
N PRO A 325 24.11 4.90 -1.60
CA PRO A 325 24.65 4.38 -0.37
C PRO A 325 26.17 4.47 -0.35
N VAL A 326 26.74 4.81 0.80
CA VAL A 326 28.18 4.79 1.06
C VAL A 326 28.48 3.96 2.31
N PRO A 327 29.72 3.48 2.51
CA PRO A 327 30.08 2.76 3.72
C PRO A 327 29.90 3.61 4.99
N LYS A 328 29.54 2.97 6.10
CA LYS A 328 29.41 3.63 7.42
C LYS A 328 30.70 4.30 7.90
N GLN A 329 31.85 3.77 7.46
CA GLN A 329 33.19 4.24 7.84
C GLN A 329 33.63 5.48 7.03
N THR A 330 32.69 6.28 6.53
CA THR A 330 33.00 7.47 5.72
C THR A 330 33.47 8.62 6.61
N ALA A 331 34.72 9.06 6.43
CA ALA A 331 35.31 10.19 7.14
C ALA A 331 34.94 11.53 6.48
N LYS A 332 35.15 11.59 5.16
CA LYS A 332 35.01 12.81 4.38
C LYS A 332 34.53 12.47 2.97
N THR A 333 33.72 13.33 2.40
CA THR A 333 33.22 13.20 1.04
C THR A 333 33.49 14.49 0.27
N SER A 334 34.22 14.41 -0.82
CA SER A 334 34.28 15.49 -1.82
C SER A 334 33.33 15.13 -2.96
N PHE A 335 32.68 16.11 -3.56
CA PHE A 335 31.75 15.87 -4.66
C PHE A 335 31.79 17.01 -5.68
N GLN A 336 31.69 16.63 -6.95
CA GLN A 336 31.49 17.49 -8.10
C GLN A 336 30.22 17.04 -8.81
N VAL A 337 29.32 17.99 -9.08
CA VAL A 337 28.06 17.74 -9.77
C VAL A 337 27.94 18.67 -10.95
N THR A 338 27.47 18.16 -12.08
CA THR A 338 27.19 19.00 -13.25
C THR A 338 25.89 19.79 -13.07
N SER A 339 24.90 19.19 -12.40
CA SER A 339 23.57 19.76 -12.20
C SER A 339 23.02 19.38 -10.84
N GLY A 340 22.27 20.30 -10.21
CA GLY A 340 21.64 20.05 -8.91
C GLY A 340 22.59 20.28 -7.73
N ARG A 341 22.26 19.67 -6.58
CA ARG A 341 23.05 19.79 -5.33
C ARG A 341 23.21 18.41 -4.71
N ALA A 342 24.44 18.06 -4.32
CA ALA A 342 24.74 16.86 -3.57
C ALA A 342 25.04 17.20 -2.10
N LYS A 343 24.63 16.32 -1.19
CA LYS A 343 24.96 16.41 0.24
C LYS A 343 25.14 15.01 0.81
N TYR A 344 26.16 14.82 1.63
CA TYR A 344 26.29 13.62 2.46
C TYR A 344 25.35 13.69 3.67
N GLN A 345 24.58 12.62 3.90
CA GLN A 345 23.73 12.46 5.08
C GLN A 345 24.21 11.25 5.89
N ALA A 346 24.88 11.52 7.01
CA ALA A 346 25.41 10.50 7.91
C ALA A 346 24.33 9.62 8.58
N ALA A 347 23.13 10.18 8.84
CA ALA A 347 22.06 9.44 9.51
C ALA A 347 21.53 8.23 8.70
N ILE A 348 21.67 8.28 7.37
CA ILE A 348 21.23 7.24 6.45
C ILE A 348 22.38 6.61 5.66
N ASP A 349 23.64 6.96 6.00
CA ASP A 349 24.84 6.50 5.29
C ASP A 349 24.76 6.67 3.76
N CYS A 350 24.19 7.79 3.27
CA CYS A 350 23.96 8.02 1.84
C CYS A 350 24.45 9.40 1.37
N LEU A 351 24.98 9.42 0.16
CA LEU A 351 25.11 10.63 -0.65
C LEU A 351 23.77 10.91 -1.32
N VAL A 352 23.18 12.05 -1.00
CA VAL A 352 21.88 12.48 -1.53
C VAL A 352 22.10 13.56 -2.58
N TRP A 353 21.78 13.24 -3.83
CA TRP A 353 21.85 14.14 -4.97
C TRP A 353 20.46 14.59 -5.38
N LYS A 354 20.19 15.88 -5.27
CA LYS A 354 18.87 16.49 -5.55
C LYS A 354 18.94 17.37 -6.79
N ILE A 355 18.04 17.13 -7.73
CA ILE A 355 17.84 17.93 -8.93
C ILE A 355 16.37 18.37 -8.95
N ARG A 356 16.12 19.68 -8.80
CA ARG A 356 14.75 20.22 -8.74
C ARG A 356 13.97 20.01 -10.05
N LYS A 357 14.65 20.21 -11.18
CA LYS A 357 14.09 20.10 -12.52
C LYS A 357 15.10 19.38 -13.41
N PHE A 358 14.74 18.20 -13.89
CA PHE A 358 15.59 17.36 -14.73
C PHE A 358 15.06 17.38 -16.16
N PRO A 359 15.72 18.08 -17.11
CA PRO A 359 15.27 18.15 -18.50
C PRO A 359 15.49 16.83 -19.24
N GLY A 360 14.59 16.49 -20.18
CA GLY A 360 14.71 15.29 -21.02
C GLY A 360 15.93 15.34 -21.95
N GLN A 361 16.38 14.17 -22.40
CA GLN A 361 17.58 13.99 -23.23
C GLN A 361 18.88 14.60 -22.68
N THR A 362 19.00 14.77 -21.36
CA THR A 362 20.23 15.22 -20.71
C THR A 362 20.93 14.11 -19.92
N GLU A 363 22.23 14.31 -19.67
CA GLU A 363 23.10 13.36 -18.99
C GLU A 363 23.92 14.02 -17.86
N PRO A 364 23.29 14.52 -16.79
CA PRO A 364 24.03 15.01 -15.64
C PRO A 364 24.84 13.90 -14.94
N THR A 365 25.98 14.30 -14.38
CA THR A 365 26.91 13.40 -13.69
C THR A 365 27.23 13.91 -12.29
N LEU A 366 27.43 12.97 -11.38
CA LEU A 366 27.97 13.17 -10.05
C LEU A 366 29.26 12.36 -9.92
N SER A 367 30.33 13.03 -9.52
CA SER A 367 31.63 12.44 -9.22
C SER A 367 31.96 12.75 -7.76
N ALA A 368 32.16 11.72 -6.94
CA ALA A 368 32.46 11.87 -5.53
C ALA A 368 33.67 11.02 -5.12
N GLU A 369 34.56 11.61 -4.34
CA GLU A 369 35.64 10.89 -3.66
C GLU A 369 35.25 10.74 -2.18
N VAL A 370 35.20 9.50 -1.72
CA VAL A 370 34.81 9.12 -0.37
C VAL A 370 36.05 8.60 0.33
N GLU A 371 36.51 9.32 1.36
CA GLU A 371 37.60 8.90 2.23
C GLU A 371 37.03 8.02 3.35
N LEU A 372 37.60 6.82 3.50
CA LEU A 372 37.23 5.82 4.49
C LEU A 372 38.22 5.83 5.64
N ILE A 373 37.71 5.69 6.86
CA ILE A 373 38.53 5.49 8.06
C ILE A 373 39.09 4.08 8.01
N SER A 374 40.42 3.94 8.08
CA SER A 374 41.05 2.62 8.16
C SER A 374 40.86 2.03 9.55
N THR A 375 39.85 1.18 9.74
CA THR A 375 39.72 0.35 10.94
C THR A 375 40.32 -1.03 10.70
N MET A 376 41.27 -1.45 11.56
CA MET A 376 41.95 -2.76 11.50
C MET A 376 41.01 -3.97 11.70
N ALA A 377 39.72 -3.76 12.00
CA ALA A 377 38.83 -4.78 12.56
C ALA A 377 37.92 -5.52 11.56
N GLU A 378 37.66 -5.00 10.36
CA GLU A 378 36.64 -5.59 9.47
C GLU A 378 37.20 -6.00 8.10
N LYS A 379 37.42 -7.32 7.94
CA LYS A 379 37.71 -7.99 6.64
C LYS A 379 36.47 -8.13 5.75
N LYS A 380 35.30 -7.63 6.17
CA LYS A 380 34.05 -7.87 5.45
C LYS A 380 33.93 -6.89 4.28
N SER A 381 33.85 -7.42 3.07
CA SER A 381 33.58 -6.62 1.88
C SER A 381 32.27 -5.84 2.08
N TRP A 382 32.30 -4.55 1.73
CA TRP A 382 31.13 -3.69 1.87
C TRP A 382 29.98 -4.27 1.05
N THR A 383 28.88 -4.61 1.71
CA THR A 383 27.65 -5.05 1.06
C THR A 383 27.00 -3.84 0.41
N ARG A 384 27.28 -3.63 -0.88
CA ARG A 384 26.82 -2.49 -1.69
C ARG A 384 25.30 -2.48 -1.80
N PRO A 385 24.58 -1.65 -1.03
CA PRO A 385 23.14 -1.55 -1.16
C PRO A 385 22.79 -0.90 -2.52
N PRO A 386 21.60 -1.18 -3.08
CA PRO A 386 21.21 -0.61 -4.35
C PRO A 386 21.03 0.91 -4.27
N ILE A 387 21.37 1.61 -5.35
CA ILE A 387 21.10 3.04 -5.50
C ILE A 387 19.60 3.23 -5.67
N GLN A 388 19.03 4.17 -4.93
CA GLN A 388 17.61 4.50 -5.02
C GLN A 388 17.43 5.83 -5.73
N MET A 389 16.39 5.93 -6.56
CA MET A 389 16.05 7.14 -7.28
C MET A 389 14.55 7.39 -7.16
N GLU A 390 14.21 8.56 -6.62
CA GLU A 390 12.84 9.06 -6.50
C GLU A 390 12.66 10.19 -7.51
N PHE A 391 11.55 10.19 -8.23
CA PHE A 391 11.22 11.20 -9.24
C PHE A 391 9.70 11.32 -9.39
N GLN A 392 9.25 12.46 -9.91
CA GLN A 392 7.86 12.72 -10.27
C GLN A 392 7.77 13.35 -11.66
#